data_AF-A0A7C6S4J0-F1
#
_entry.id   AF-A0A7C6S4J0-F1
#
_cell.length_a   1.000
_cell.length_b   1.000
_cell.length_c   1.000
_cell.angle_alpha   90.00
_cell.angle_beta   90.00
_cell.angle_gamma   90.00
#
_symmetry.space_group_name_H-M   'P 1'
#
loop_
_entity.id
_entity.type
_entity.pdbx_description
1 polymer ?
#
loop_
_entity_poly.entity_id
_entity_poly.type
_entity_poly.pdbx_seq_one_letter_code
_entity_poly.pdbx_strand_id
1 'polypeptide(L)'
;IKKITAEGSLRFDIKDKLELEVIKRMFEGTTEVTLIEEDTETDAVLYRNNLGNEIYAYTGYGYEYGDSNIFITFDEEGKIEKIDGKVTNSISFDLAEYLQNFEEQDASELALYEKKEDLDFDVVSGATVTSEAINETVSIICQYYQSRLGE
;
A
#
# COMPACT_ATOMS: atom_id res chain seq x y z
N ILE A 1 0.82 1.72 49.90
CA ILE A 1 0.30 2.37 48.67
C ILE A 1 0.22 1.29 47.60
N LYS A 2 -0.98 0.85 47.21
CA LYS A 2 -1.15 -0.17 46.16
C LYS A 2 -0.79 0.45 44.81
N LYS A 3 0.22 -0.08 44.11
CA LYS A 3 0.46 0.23 42.70
C LYS A 3 -0.66 -0.43 41.89
N ILE A 4 -1.47 0.38 41.24
CA ILE A 4 -2.41 -0.07 40.22
C ILE A 4 -1.62 -0.08 38.91
N THR A 5 -1.40 -1.25 38.33
CA THR A 5 -0.90 -1.39 36.97
C THR A 5 -2.11 -1.34 36.05
N ALA A 6 -2.23 -0.30 35.24
CA ALA A 6 -3.24 -0.25 34.19
C ALA A 6 -2.64 -0.84 32.91
N GLU A 7 -2.98 -2.09 32.60
CA GLU A 7 -2.81 -2.65 31.26
C GLU A 7 -4.02 -2.18 30.44
N GLY A 8 -3.92 -0.97 29.91
CA GLY A 8 -4.90 -0.43 28.99
C GLY A 8 -4.51 -0.79 27.57
N SER A 9 -5.22 -1.72 26.93
CA SER A 9 -5.21 -1.79 25.47
C SER A 9 -5.86 -0.51 24.96
N LEU A 10 -5.06 0.40 24.39
CA LEU A 10 -5.56 1.55 23.64
C LEU A 10 -6.28 1.04 22.39
N ARG A 11 -7.55 0.67 22.53
CA ARG A 11 -8.45 0.48 21.39
C ARG A 11 -8.90 1.84 20.93
N PHE A 12 -8.25 2.34 19.89
CA PHE A 12 -8.77 3.47 19.14
C PHE A 12 -9.96 2.95 18.31
N ASP A 13 -11.17 3.26 18.76
CA ASP A 13 -12.39 3.08 17.98
C ASP A 13 -12.35 4.09 16.83
N ILE A 14 -11.71 3.74 15.72
CA ILE A 14 -11.57 4.60 14.56
C ILE A 14 -12.58 4.13 13.52
N LYS A 15 -13.70 4.87 13.47
CA LYS A 15 -14.65 4.83 12.35
C LYS A 15 -13.87 5.01 11.04
N ASP A 16 -13.96 4.00 10.18
CA ASP A 16 -13.62 4.03 8.76
C ASP A 16 -12.26 4.66 8.44
N LYS A 17 -11.20 4.00 8.93
CA LYS A 17 -9.84 4.17 8.42
C LYS A 17 -9.78 3.73 6.95
N LEU A 18 -9.17 4.55 6.09
CA LEU A 18 -8.91 4.25 4.68
C LEU A 18 -8.36 2.83 4.48
N GLU A 19 -7.46 2.44 5.38
CA GLU A 19 -6.82 1.13 5.45
C GLU A 19 -7.84 0.00 5.57
N LEU A 20 -8.82 0.13 6.48
CA LEU A 20 -9.87 -0.87 6.64
C LEU A 20 -10.79 -0.92 5.42
N GLU A 21 -11.09 0.23 4.81
CA GLU A 21 -11.92 0.30 3.60
C GLU A 21 -11.25 -0.37 2.40
N VAL A 22 -9.96 -0.14 2.18
CA VAL A 22 -9.20 -0.73 1.06
C VAL A 22 -8.98 -2.22 1.31
N ILE A 23 -8.50 -2.61 2.50
CA ILE A 23 -8.18 -4.01 2.82
C ILE A 23 -9.43 -4.90 2.79
N LYS A 24 -10.62 -4.36 3.11
CA LYS A 24 -11.89 -5.10 2.94
C LYS A 24 -12.21 -5.45 1.49
N ARG A 25 -11.81 -4.61 0.52
CA ARG A 25 -11.99 -4.91 -0.90
C ARG A 25 -11.00 -5.98 -1.37
N MET A 26 -9.77 -5.93 -0.85
CA MET A 26 -8.75 -6.94 -1.13
C MET A 26 -9.09 -8.32 -0.52
N PHE A 27 -9.67 -8.32 0.69
CA PHE A 27 -9.93 -9.55 1.45
C PHE A 27 -11.31 -9.54 2.11
N GLU A 28 -12.23 -10.30 1.50
CA GLU A 28 -13.55 -10.58 2.07
C GLU A 28 -13.41 -11.20 3.48
N GLY A 29 -14.20 -10.71 4.44
CA GLY A 29 -14.13 -11.12 5.85
C GLY A 29 -13.17 -10.31 6.72
N THR A 30 -12.48 -9.30 6.16
CA THR A 30 -11.72 -8.33 6.95
C THR A 30 -12.67 -7.49 7.81
N THR A 31 -12.43 -7.50 9.11
CA THR A 31 -13.18 -6.73 10.12
C THR A 31 -12.27 -5.83 10.96
N GLU A 32 -10.98 -6.16 11.06
CA GLU A 32 -9.98 -5.41 11.81
C GLU A 32 -8.66 -5.39 11.03
N VAL A 33 -7.94 -4.28 11.13
CA VAL A 33 -6.60 -4.07 10.57
C VAL A 33 -5.74 -3.46 11.65
N THR A 34 -4.55 -4.03 11.86
CA THR A 34 -3.56 -3.58 12.84
C THR A 34 -2.32 -3.09 12.11
N LEU A 35 -1.83 -1.90 12.47
CA LEU A 35 -0.51 -1.43 12.07
C LEU A 35 0.55 -2.25 12.82
N ILE A 36 1.43 -2.89 12.07
CA ILE A 36 2.52 -3.72 12.60
C ILE A 36 3.80 -2.89 12.68
N GLU A 37 4.11 -2.16 11.62
CA GLU A 37 5.35 -1.40 11.49
C GLU A 37 5.17 -0.21 10.54
N GLU A 38 5.97 0.82 10.77
CA GLU A 38 6.10 2.01 9.93
C GLU A 38 7.59 2.25 9.72
N ASP A 39 8.02 2.28 8.47
CA ASP A 39 9.37 2.61 8.07
C ASP A 39 9.55 4.12 8.07
N THR A 40 10.36 4.64 8.98
CA THR A 40 10.50 6.09 9.17
C THR A 40 11.33 6.78 8.09
N GLU A 41 11.97 6.02 7.19
CA GLU A 41 12.76 6.58 6.09
C GLU A 41 11.93 6.76 4.82
N THR A 42 11.03 5.81 4.55
CA THR A 42 10.19 5.76 3.36
C THR A 42 8.73 6.08 3.63
N ASP A 43 8.28 6.18 4.89
CA ASP A 43 6.87 6.27 5.30
C ASP A 43 6.00 5.08 4.85
N ALA A 44 6.64 3.99 4.37
CA ALA A 44 5.95 2.74 4.06
C ALA A 44 5.51 2.04 5.36
N VAL A 45 4.39 1.35 5.31
CA VAL A 45 3.76 0.73 6.49
C VAL A 45 3.40 -0.72 6.22
N LEU A 46 3.53 -1.54 7.26
CA LEU A 46 3.07 -2.93 7.27
C LEU A 46 1.82 -3.04 8.14
N TYR A 47 0.74 -3.53 7.55
CA TYR A 47 -0.49 -3.88 8.23
C TYR A 47 -0.67 -5.40 8.32
N ARG A 48 -1.47 -5.84 9.29
CA ARG A 48 -2.01 -7.19 9.33
C ARG A 48 -3.51 -7.14 9.60
N ASN A 49 -4.29 -7.87 8.79
CA ASN A 49 -5.73 -8.00 9.03
C ASN A 49 -6.04 -9.14 10.01
N ASN A 50 -7.30 -9.23 10.45
CA ASN A 50 -7.79 -10.32 11.31
C ASN A 50 -7.74 -11.71 10.67
N LEU A 51 -7.44 -11.82 9.38
CA LEU A 51 -7.29 -13.10 8.67
C LEU A 51 -5.83 -13.58 8.66
N GLY A 52 -4.89 -12.74 9.11
CA GLY A 52 -3.46 -13.06 9.15
C GLY A 52 -2.68 -12.63 7.90
N ASN A 53 -3.32 -11.95 6.94
CA ASN A 53 -2.64 -11.46 5.75
C ASN A 53 -1.77 -10.25 6.12
N GLU A 54 -0.57 -10.20 5.56
CA GLU A 54 0.32 -9.04 5.64
C GLU A 54 0.06 -8.13 4.44
N ILE A 55 -0.06 -6.83 4.69
CA ILE A 55 -0.37 -5.83 3.68
C ILE A 55 0.64 -4.70 3.80
N TYR A 56 1.45 -4.55 2.77
CA TYR A 56 2.41 -3.47 2.63
C TYR A 56 1.72 -2.29 1.98
N ALA A 57 1.91 -1.10 2.50
CA ALA A 57 1.21 0.07 1.99
C ALA A 57 2.04 1.32 2.10
N TYR A 58 1.65 2.31 1.31
CA TYR A 58 2.09 3.68 1.44
C TYR A 58 0.83 4.54 1.37
N THR A 59 0.64 5.38 2.38
CA THR A 59 -0.53 6.27 2.47
C THR A 59 -0.10 7.71 2.48
N GLY A 60 -0.74 8.55 1.67
CA GLY A 60 -0.48 9.99 1.64
C GLY A 60 0.68 10.39 0.74
N TYR A 61 1.00 9.62 -0.31
CA TYR A 61 2.01 10.02 -1.29
C TYR A 61 1.50 11.22 -2.10
N GLY A 62 1.91 12.43 -1.70
CA GLY A 62 1.42 13.67 -2.29
C GLY A 62 2.03 13.97 -3.65
N TYR A 63 1.19 14.30 -4.63
CA TYR A 63 1.55 14.77 -5.97
C TYR A 63 0.71 16.00 -6.35
N GLU A 64 0.98 16.61 -7.52
CA GLU A 64 0.42 17.93 -7.91
C GLU A 64 -1.11 18.06 -7.79
N TYR A 65 -1.84 16.96 -7.93
CA TYR A 65 -3.30 16.96 -7.95
C TYR A 65 -3.94 16.25 -6.76
N GLY A 66 -3.19 15.52 -5.93
CA GLY A 66 -3.77 14.74 -4.84
C GLY A 66 -2.76 13.85 -4.15
N ASP A 67 -3.26 12.80 -3.51
CA ASP A 67 -2.47 11.83 -2.77
C ASP A 67 -2.76 10.43 -3.29
N SER A 68 -1.71 9.62 -3.42
CA SER A 68 -1.77 8.20 -3.71
C SER A 68 -1.70 7.38 -2.42
N ASN A 69 -2.59 6.41 -2.30
CA ASN A 69 -2.66 5.49 -1.17
C ASN A 69 -2.80 4.07 -1.71
N ILE A 70 -1.72 3.30 -1.70
CA ILE A 70 -1.65 1.98 -2.33
C ILE A 70 -1.35 0.91 -1.27
N PHE A 71 -1.96 -0.25 -1.44
CA PHE A 71 -1.89 -1.41 -0.56
C PHE A 71 -1.62 -2.66 -1.40
N ILE A 72 -0.61 -3.45 -1.00
CA ILE A 72 -0.08 -4.58 -1.74
C ILE A 72 0.10 -5.77 -0.79
N THR A 73 -0.27 -6.97 -1.26
CA THR A 73 0.20 -8.24 -0.67
C THR A 73 1.04 -8.97 -1.70
N PHE A 74 2.01 -9.74 -1.20
CA PHE A 74 2.90 -10.55 -2.03
C PHE A 74 2.63 -12.04 -1.80
N ASP A 75 2.84 -12.84 -2.84
CA ASP A 75 2.82 -14.30 -2.73
C ASP A 75 4.14 -14.84 -2.15
N GLU A 76 4.23 -16.16 -2.00
CA GLU A 76 5.43 -16.83 -1.48
C GLU A 76 6.67 -16.68 -2.41
N GLU A 77 6.47 -16.31 -3.67
CA GLU A 77 7.54 -16.04 -4.65
C GLU A 77 7.99 -14.57 -4.63
N GLY A 78 7.28 -13.69 -3.90
CA GLY A 78 7.54 -12.25 -3.87
C GLY A 78 6.92 -11.47 -5.03
N LYS A 79 5.92 -12.05 -5.72
CA LYS A 79 5.12 -11.35 -6.72
C LYS A 79 3.91 -10.70 -6.09
N ILE A 80 3.38 -9.65 -6.71
CA ILE A 80 2.16 -8.98 -6.26
C ILE A 80 0.97 -9.94 -6.43
N GLU A 81 0.40 -10.40 -5.31
CA GLU A 81 -0.79 -11.26 -5.29
C GLU A 81 -2.07 -10.43 -5.42
N LYS A 82 -2.13 -9.28 -4.74
CA LYS A 82 -3.24 -8.33 -4.82
C LYS A 82 -2.75 -6.91 -4.59
N ILE A 83 -3.39 -5.98 -5.28
CA ILE A 83 -3.14 -4.55 -5.16
C ILE A 83 -4.45 -3.77 -5.23
N ASP A 84 -4.62 -2.81 -4.33
CA ASP A 84 -5.77 -1.89 -4.32
C ASP A 84 -5.31 -0.56 -3.70
N GLY A 85 -6.12 0.48 -3.84
CA GLY A 85 -5.78 1.78 -3.31
C GLY A 85 -6.88 2.81 -3.42
N LYS A 86 -6.48 4.07 -3.20
CA LYS A 86 -7.31 5.24 -3.42
C LYS A 86 -6.43 6.42 -3.78
N VAL A 87 -6.77 7.08 -4.88
CA VAL A 87 -6.21 8.38 -5.26
C VAL A 87 -7.23 9.48 -5.02
N THR A 88 -6.78 10.65 -4.60
CA THR A 88 -7.65 11.84 -4.49
C THR A 88 -7.61 12.66 -5.78
N ASN A 89 -8.73 13.32 -6.11
CA ASN A 89 -8.88 14.27 -7.23
C ASN A 89 -8.58 13.76 -8.66
N SER A 90 -8.58 12.45 -8.90
CA SER A 90 -8.57 11.90 -10.25
C SER A 90 -10.00 11.91 -10.83
N ILE A 91 -10.27 12.82 -11.79
CA ILE A 91 -11.61 13.00 -12.36
C ILE A 91 -11.87 12.07 -13.56
N SER A 92 -10.87 11.30 -14.03
CA SER A 92 -11.02 10.49 -15.24
C SER A 92 -10.07 9.27 -15.34
N PHE A 93 -9.56 8.78 -14.22
CA PHE A 93 -8.62 7.66 -14.20
C PHE A 93 -9.22 6.48 -13.42
N ASP A 94 -9.29 5.31 -14.08
CA ASP A 94 -9.71 4.07 -13.47
C ASP A 94 -8.52 3.43 -12.74
N LEU A 95 -8.44 3.72 -11.43
CA LEU A 95 -7.37 3.19 -10.59
C LEU A 95 -7.39 1.66 -10.55
N ALA A 96 -8.57 1.04 -10.46
CA ALA A 96 -8.66 -0.40 -10.30
C ALA A 96 -8.20 -1.13 -11.57
N GLU A 97 -8.51 -0.59 -12.75
CA GLU A 97 -7.98 -1.08 -14.02
C GLU A 97 -6.46 -0.87 -14.12
N TYR A 98 -5.96 0.30 -13.73
CA TYR A 98 -4.52 0.58 -13.79
C TYR A 98 -3.70 -0.32 -12.87
N LEU A 99 -4.19 -0.58 -11.65
CA LEU A 99 -3.48 -1.39 -10.67
C LEU A 99 -3.36 -2.87 -11.08
N GLN A 100 -4.25 -3.38 -11.94
CA GLN A 100 -4.15 -4.74 -12.47
C GLN A 100 -2.86 -4.98 -13.28
N ASN A 101 -2.26 -3.93 -13.83
CA ASN A 101 -0.98 -4.07 -14.55
C ASN A 101 0.17 -4.51 -13.64
N PHE A 102 0.04 -4.32 -12.32
CA PHE A 102 1.06 -4.72 -11.35
C PHE A 102 0.84 -6.13 -10.80
N GLU A 103 -0.34 -6.74 -10.98
CA GLU A 103 -0.58 -8.10 -10.51
C GLU A 103 0.40 -9.07 -11.19
N GLU A 104 0.86 -10.09 -10.43
CA GLU A 104 1.86 -11.08 -10.85
C GLU A 104 3.27 -10.55 -11.14
N GLN A 105 3.50 -9.24 -11.05
CA GLN A 105 4.83 -8.63 -11.21
C GLN A 105 5.71 -8.90 -9.99
N ASP A 106 7.02 -9.09 -10.24
CA ASP A 106 8.00 -9.36 -9.20
C ASP A 106 8.36 -8.07 -8.45
N ALA A 107 8.27 -8.11 -7.11
CA ALA A 107 8.61 -6.97 -6.28
C ALA A 107 10.07 -6.52 -6.45
N SER A 108 10.99 -7.46 -6.73
CA SER A 108 12.40 -7.14 -6.94
C SER A 108 12.63 -6.34 -8.24
N GLU A 109 11.81 -6.55 -9.27
CA GLU A 109 11.88 -5.78 -10.52
C GLU A 109 11.30 -4.37 -10.30
N LEU A 110 10.12 -4.29 -9.65
CA LEU A 110 9.45 -3.01 -9.37
C LEU A 110 10.22 -2.13 -8.35
N ALA A 111 10.99 -2.74 -7.46
CA ALA A 111 11.81 -2.03 -6.48
C ALA A 111 12.96 -1.22 -7.13
N LEU A 112 13.37 -1.56 -8.36
CA LEU A 112 14.46 -0.88 -9.08
C LEU A 112 14.02 0.40 -9.80
N TYR A 113 12.75 0.79 -9.69
CA TYR A 113 12.21 1.96 -10.38
C TYR A 113 12.78 3.27 -9.79
N GLU A 114 13.87 3.77 -10.39
CA GLU A 114 14.47 5.06 -9.99
C GLU A 114 14.03 6.25 -10.88
N LYS A 115 13.44 6.02 -12.07
CA LYS A 115 12.78 7.04 -12.92
C LYS A 115 12.20 6.47 -14.23
N LYS A 116 10.91 6.79 -14.48
CA LYS A 116 10.17 7.08 -15.74
C LYS A 116 10.32 6.22 -17.03
N GLU A 117 11.39 5.46 -17.25
CA GLU A 117 11.60 4.72 -18.52
C GLU A 117 11.64 3.18 -18.37
N ASP A 118 11.69 2.64 -17.15
CA ASP A 118 11.91 1.18 -16.95
C ASP A 118 10.63 0.36 -16.71
N LEU A 119 9.49 0.99 -16.40
CA LEU A 119 8.20 0.29 -16.33
C LEU A 119 7.42 0.54 -17.60
N ASP A 120 7.28 -0.48 -18.44
CA ASP A 120 6.50 -0.47 -19.69
C ASP A 120 4.99 -0.59 -19.40
N PHE A 121 4.49 0.19 -18.42
CA PHE A 121 3.07 0.33 -18.19
C PHE A 121 2.55 1.50 -19.00
N ASP A 122 1.57 1.23 -19.87
CA ASP A 122 0.90 2.26 -20.65
C ASP A 122 0.36 3.36 -19.73
N VAL A 123 1.00 4.52 -19.76
CA VAL A 123 0.56 5.70 -19.00
C VAL A 123 -0.81 6.11 -19.52
N VAL A 124 -1.79 6.26 -18.62
CA VAL A 124 -3.15 6.62 -19.03
C VAL A 124 -3.17 8.04 -19.59
N SER A 125 -3.56 8.18 -20.85
CA SER A 125 -3.65 9.47 -21.52
C SER A 125 -4.57 10.43 -20.76
N GLY A 126 -4.02 11.58 -20.33
CA GLY A 126 -4.74 12.56 -19.50
C GLY A 126 -4.59 12.36 -17.99
N ALA A 127 -3.87 11.34 -17.53
CA ALA A 127 -3.61 11.06 -16.12
C ALA A 127 -2.13 10.75 -15.81
N THR A 128 -1.20 11.20 -16.65
CA THR A 128 0.24 10.94 -16.55
C THR A 128 0.83 11.18 -15.17
N VAL A 129 0.52 12.32 -14.54
CA VAL A 129 1.06 12.66 -13.20
C VAL A 129 0.54 11.70 -12.13
N THR A 130 -0.73 11.27 -12.22
CA THR A 130 -1.33 10.29 -11.30
C THR A 130 -0.70 8.91 -11.50
N SER A 131 -0.54 8.46 -12.75
CA SER A 131 0.12 7.19 -13.06
C SER A 131 1.56 7.15 -12.55
N GLU A 132 2.34 8.22 -12.76
CA GLU A 132 3.70 8.33 -12.24
C GLU A 132 3.73 8.25 -10.71
N ALA A 133 2.82 8.97 -10.03
CA ALA A 133 2.72 8.91 -8.57
C ALA A 133 2.38 7.49 -8.08
N ILE A 134 1.50 6.77 -8.77
CA ILE A 134 1.17 5.37 -8.44
C ILE A 134 2.39 4.47 -8.64
N ASN A 135 3.11 4.60 -9.75
CA ASN A 135 4.32 3.80 -10.02
C ASN A 135 5.38 4.01 -8.94
N GLU A 136 5.61 5.27 -8.55
CA GLU A 136 6.53 5.62 -7.47
C GLU A 136 6.05 5.02 -6.13
N THR A 137 4.75 5.15 -5.83
CA THR A 137 4.15 4.57 -4.61
C THR A 137 4.35 3.06 -4.56
N VAL A 138 4.07 2.34 -5.66
CA VAL A 138 4.26 0.89 -5.76
C VAL A 138 5.72 0.52 -5.59
N SER A 139 6.64 1.27 -6.22
CA SER A 139 8.07 0.99 -6.09
C SER A 139 8.56 1.12 -4.67
N ILE A 140 8.16 2.18 -3.95
CA ILE A 140 8.52 2.37 -2.53
C ILE A 140 8.03 1.20 -1.68
N ILE A 141 6.79 0.76 -1.90
CA ILE A 141 6.24 -0.42 -1.21
C ILE A 141 7.06 -1.68 -1.50
N CYS A 142 7.46 -1.88 -2.76
CA CYS A 142 8.30 -3.00 -3.16
C CYS A 142 9.70 -2.93 -2.55
N GLN A 143 10.32 -1.74 -2.50
CA GLN A 143 11.62 -1.52 -1.83
C GLN A 143 11.54 -1.87 -0.35
N TYR A 144 10.47 -1.45 0.34
CA TYR A 144 10.23 -1.79 1.75
C TYR A 144 9.99 -3.29 1.96
N TYR A 145 9.27 -3.95 1.07
CA TYR A 145 9.13 -5.41 1.11
C TYR A 145 10.49 -6.12 0.93
N GLN A 146 11.28 -5.70 -0.05
CA GLN A 146 12.59 -6.30 -0.35
C GLN A 146 13.60 -6.08 0.78
N SER A 147 13.61 -4.92 1.43
CA SER A 147 14.52 -4.66 2.56
C SER A 147 14.28 -5.66 3.70
N ARG A 148 13.03 -6.05 3.96
CA ARG A 148 12.64 -7.01 5.00
C ARG A 148 12.99 -8.46 4.67
N LEU A 149 13.09 -8.84 3.40
CA LEU A 149 13.55 -10.18 3.01
C LEU A 149 15.07 -10.35 3.25
N GLY A 150 15.80 -9.24 3.33
CA GLY A 150 17.24 -9.22 3.54
C GLY A 150 17.69 -9.21 5.02
N GLU A 151 16.76 -9.08 5.96
CA GLU A 151 17.00 -9.09 7.42
C GLU A 151 16.94 -10.50 8.04
#